data_AF-A0A3D5D3A1-F1
#
_entry.id   AF-A0A3D5D3A1-F1
#
_cell.length_a   1.000
_cell.length_b   1.000
_cell.length_c   1.000
_cell.angle_alpha   90.00
_cell.angle_beta   90.00
_cell.angle_gamma   90.00
#
_symmetry.space_group_name_H-M   'P 1'
#
loop_
_entity.id
_entity.type
_entity.pdbx_description
1 polymer ?
#
loop_
_entity_poly.entity_id
_entity_poly.type
_entity_poly.pdbx_seq_one_letter_code
_entity_poly.pdbx_strand_id
1 'polypeptide(L)'
;MIKVGIVGTGFMAVAHLRAYLDVAGIEVGALCNPSGRNLDGDFSDVHGNVGTEEPVKLDMTGIATYRSLDDLLADDSIDLIDITTPTFLHHEQALAALASGKHVLCEKPMARTSQQAKEIAEAAQAAKGFFMPAMCLRFWPEWKWVKDAIDDGRFGLPLSARFRRVAEAPAWGQNSFLDGEKSGGGLLDLHIHDADFAAYCFGRPTHVYAQGHTKV
;
A
#
# COMPACT_ATOMS: atom_id res chain seq x y z
N MET A 1 -19.10 -11.06 -4.66
CA MET A 1 -18.49 -10.41 -3.50
C MET A 1 -17.03 -10.79 -3.55
N ILE A 2 -16.11 -9.84 -3.39
CA ILE A 2 -14.66 -10.09 -3.40
C ILE A 2 -14.23 -10.37 -1.97
N LYS A 3 -13.60 -11.51 -1.73
CA LYS A 3 -13.03 -11.88 -0.43
C LYS A 3 -11.56 -11.48 -0.33
N VAL A 4 -11.24 -10.71 0.69
CA VAL A 4 -9.89 -10.17 0.91
C VAL A 4 -9.16 -10.95 2.01
N GLY A 5 -7.95 -11.39 1.70
CA GLY A 5 -6.97 -11.85 2.68
C GLY A 5 -5.94 -10.77 2.95
N ILE A 6 -5.87 -10.27 4.19
CA ILE A 6 -4.95 -9.21 4.59
C ILE A 6 -3.67 -9.82 5.15
N VAL A 7 -2.52 -9.49 4.56
CA VAL A 7 -1.19 -9.94 4.98
C VAL A 7 -0.49 -8.80 5.71
N GLY A 8 -0.17 -9.03 6.98
CA GLY A 8 0.25 -7.99 7.90
C GLY A 8 -0.93 -7.41 8.67
N THR A 9 -0.76 -7.20 9.98
CA THR A 9 -1.80 -6.70 10.88
C THR A 9 -1.34 -5.42 11.60
N GLY A 10 -0.52 -4.62 10.91
CA GLY A 10 0.02 -3.36 11.40
C GLY A 10 -0.90 -2.17 11.13
N PHE A 11 -0.33 -0.97 11.21
CA PHE A 11 -1.09 0.27 11.06
C PHE A 11 -1.84 0.37 9.72
N MET A 12 -1.18 0.04 8.60
CA MET A 12 -1.84 0.10 7.29
C MET A 12 -2.96 -0.93 7.14
N ALA A 13 -2.87 -2.09 7.81
CA ALA A 13 -3.96 -3.05 7.86
C ALA A 13 -5.23 -2.44 8.49
N VAL A 14 -5.08 -1.65 9.56
CA VAL A 14 -6.21 -0.95 10.21
C VAL A 14 -6.82 0.10 9.28
N ALA A 15 -5.99 0.87 8.58
CA ALA A 15 -6.47 1.84 7.59
C ALA A 15 -7.28 1.15 6.47
N HIS A 16 -6.80 0.02 5.97
CA HIS A 16 -7.47 -0.76 4.93
C HIS A 16 -8.74 -1.43 5.44
N LEU A 17 -8.71 -2.03 6.64
CA LEU A 17 -9.89 -2.62 7.28
C LEU A 17 -11.05 -1.63 7.38
N ARG A 18 -10.78 -0.40 7.83
CA ARG A 18 -11.81 0.65 7.88
C ARG A 18 -12.40 0.93 6.50
N ALA A 19 -11.56 1.03 5.48
CA ALA A 19 -12.03 1.23 4.11
C ALA A 19 -12.86 0.03 3.61
N TYR A 20 -12.48 -1.21 3.88
CA TYR A 20 -13.24 -2.39 3.48
C TYR A 20 -14.61 -2.48 4.15
N LEU A 21 -14.74 -2.03 5.40
CA LEU A 21 -16.03 -1.98 6.10
C LEU A 21 -17.02 -0.99 5.46
N ASP A 22 -16.51 0.01 4.75
CA ASP A 22 -17.33 1.07 4.11
C ASP A 22 -17.58 0.81 2.61
N VAL A 23 -16.92 -0.17 2.00
CA VAL A 23 -17.03 -0.47 0.56
C VAL A 23 -18.04 -1.59 0.32
N ALA A 24 -19.01 -1.35 -0.57
CA ALA A 24 -19.96 -2.37 -0.97
C ALA A 24 -19.32 -3.45 -1.86
N GLY A 25 -19.70 -4.72 -1.66
CA GLY A 25 -19.30 -5.83 -2.52
C GLY A 25 -17.93 -6.44 -2.20
N ILE A 26 -17.28 -5.99 -1.13
CA ILE A 26 -16.05 -6.56 -0.57
C ILE A 26 -16.32 -7.10 0.83
N GLU A 27 -15.60 -8.14 1.21
CA GLU A 27 -15.62 -8.67 2.58
C GLU A 27 -14.22 -9.11 3.00
N VAL A 28 -13.88 -8.93 4.27
CA VAL A 28 -12.62 -9.42 4.84
C VAL A 28 -12.80 -10.91 5.12
N GLY A 29 -12.13 -11.75 4.33
CA GLY A 29 -12.22 -13.20 4.43
C GLY A 29 -11.12 -13.83 5.27
N ALA A 30 -9.96 -13.18 5.36
CA ALA A 30 -8.83 -13.72 6.12
C ALA A 30 -7.86 -12.66 6.66
N LEU A 31 -7.21 -13.00 7.77
CA LEU A 31 -6.06 -12.28 8.32
C LEU A 31 -4.83 -13.20 8.34
N CYS A 32 -3.66 -12.67 7.95
CA CYS A 32 -2.40 -13.42 7.97
C CYS A 32 -1.29 -12.64 8.67
N ASN A 33 -0.74 -13.24 9.72
CA ASN A 33 0.45 -12.73 10.42
C ASN A 33 1.26 -13.89 11.04
N PRO A 34 2.53 -14.08 10.66
CA PRO A 34 3.36 -15.16 11.21
C PRO A 34 3.49 -15.17 12.73
N SER A 35 3.52 -13.99 13.37
CA SER A 35 3.58 -13.87 14.83
C SER A 35 2.26 -14.24 15.52
N GLY A 36 1.14 -14.25 14.78
CA GLY A 36 -0.20 -14.38 15.33
C GLY A 36 -0.77 -13.09 15.92
N ARG A 37 -0.03 -11.98 15.85
CA ARG A 37 -0.48 -10.67 16.34
C ARG A 37 -1.78 -10.24 15.64
N ASN A 38 -2.76 -9.86 16.44
CA ASN A 38 -4.07 -9.33 16.04
C ASN A 38 -4.88 -10.28 15.14
N LEU A 39 -4.57 -11.59 15.14
CA LEU A 39 -5.40 -12.59 14.46
C LEU A 39 -6.69 -12.91 15.24
N ASP A 40 -6.82 -12.41 16.45
CA ASP A 40 -8.06 -12.38 17.23
C ASP A 40 -9.01 -11.25 16.82
N GLY A 41 -8.61 -10.40 15.87
CA GLY A 41 -9.40 -9.28 15.38
C GLY A 41 -9.32 -8.02 16.25
N ASP A 42 -8.51 -8.01 17.32
CA ASP A 42 -8.33 -6.83 18.15
C ASP A 42 -7.14 -6.00 17.66
N PHE A 43 -7.41 -4.80 17.16
CA PHE A 43 -6.40 -3.84 16.69
C PHE A 43 -6.32 -2.60 17.59
N SER A 44 -6.85 -2.67 18.81
CA SER A 44 -6.91 -1.51 19.72
C SER A 44 -5.53 -0.93 20.07
N ASP A 45 -4.49 -1.77 20.09
CA ASP A 45 -3.11 -1.38 20.36
C ASP A 45 -2.32 -0.96 19.11
N VAL A 46 -3.00 -0.86 17.95
CA VAL A 46 -2.39 -0.43 16.69
C VAL A 46 -2.60 1.07 16.50
N HIS A 47 -1.50 1.80 16.45
CA HIS A 47 -1.51 3.26 16.29
C HIS A 47 -0.84 3.70 14.99
N GLY A 48 -1.28 4.84 14.46
CA GLY A 48 -0.58 5.55 13.39
C GLY A 48 -1.17 6.93 13.13
N ASN A 49 -0.94 7.48 11.94
CA ASN A 49 -1.09 8.91 11.66
C ASN A 49 -2.11 9.25 10.56
N VAL A 50 -2.95 8.29 10.19
CA VAL A 50 -3.97 8.41 9.12
C VAL A 50 -5.26 7.76 9.63
N GLY A 51 -6.39 8.46 9.45
CA GLY A 51 -7.70 8.03 9.93
C GLY A 51 -7.99 8.44 11.38
N THR A 52 -9.02 7.86 11.98
CA THR A 52 -9.44 8.13 13.36
C THR A 52 -8.58 7.36 14.37
N GLU A 53 -8.55 7.80 15.63
CA GLU A 53 -7.91 7.07 16.74
C GLU A 53 -8.83 6.00 17.36
N GLU A 54 -10.02 5.78 16.79
CA GLU A 54 -10.98 4.83 17.33
C GLU A 54 -10.46 3.39 17.20
N PRO A 55 -10.45 2.61 18.30
CA PRO A 55 -9.95 1.24 18.27
C PRO A 55 -10.80 0.39 17.31
N VAL A 56 -10.13 -0.43 16.49
CA VAL A 56 -10.81 -1.35 15.57
C VAL A 56 -10.85 -2.74 16.20
N LYS A 57 -12.06 -3.28 16.34
CA LYS A 57 -12.31 -4.68 16.69
C LYS A 57 -13.17 -5.31 15.62
N LEU A 58 -12.63 -6.34 14.98
CA LEU A 58 -13.29 -7.05 13.89
C LEU A 58 -14.11 -8.21 14.46
N ASP A 59 -15.35 -8.36 14.02
CA ASP A 59 -16.08 -9.61 14.25
C ASP A 59 -15.45 -10.72 13.40
N MET A 60 -14.80 -11.67 14.07
CA MET A 60 -14.08 -12.76 13.42
C MET A 60 -15.00 -13.87 12.89
N THR A 61 -16.32 -13.74 13.02
CA THR A 61 -17.29 -14.70 12.48
C THR A 61 -17.13 -14.82 10.97
N GLY A 62 -16.67 -15.98 10.50
CA GLY A 62 -16.46 -16.25 9.07
C GLY A 62 -15.12 -15.76 8.51
N ILE A 63 -14.23 -15.23 9.36
CA ILE A 63 -12.89 -14.78 8.96
C ILE A 63 -11.85 -15.83 9.34
N ALA A 64 -11.13 -16.34 8.34
CA ALA A 64 -10.04 -17.29 8.55
C ALA A 64 -8.77 -16.59 9.06
N THR A 65 -7.91 -17.35 9.73
CA THR A 65 -6.62 -16.82 10.23
C THR A 65 -5.48 -17.73 9.79
N TYR A 66 -4.39 -17.10 9.34
CA TYR A 66 -3.22 -17.80 8.82
C TYR A 66 -1.95 -17.26 9.47
N ARG A 67 -0.97 -18.16 9.65
CA ARG A 67 0.39 -17.81 10.08
C ARG A 67 1.41 -17.96 8.95
N SER A 68 1.02 -18.58 7.84
CA SER A 68 1.83 -18.70 6.63
C SER A 68 1.14 -17.99 5.49
N LEU A 69 1.92 -17.29 4.66
CA LEU A 69 1.40 -16.74 3.41
C LEU A 69 0.94 -17.88 2.49
N ASP A 70 1.69 -18.97 2.40
CA ASP A 70 1.36 -20.10 1.52
C ASP A 70 0.00 -20.72 1.88
N ASP A 71 -0.32 -20.85 3.17
CA ASP A 71 -1.61 -21.37 3.61
C ASP A 71 -2.77 -20.44 3.22
N LEU A 72 -2.57 -19.12 3.32
CA LEU A 72 -3.54 -18.13 2.85
C LEU A 72 -3.68 -18.18 1.32
N LEU A 73 -2.56 -18.34 0.59
CA LEU A 73 -2.58 -18.41 -0.87
C LEU A 73 -3.26 -19.69 -1.38
N ALA A 74 -3.23 -20.77 -0.59
CA ALA A 74 -3.92 -22.02 -0.88
C ALA A 74 -5.44 -21.98 -0.59
N ASP A 75 -5.95 -20.92 0.05
CA ASP A 75 -7.39 -20.75 0.27
C ASP A 75 -8.09 -20.24 -0.99
N ASP A 76 -8.77 -21.15 -1.69
CA ASP A 76 -9.55 -20.86 -2.90
C ASP A 76 -10.75 -19.92 -2.65
N SER A 77 -11.14 -19.69 -1.40
CA SER A 77 -12.19 -18.74 -1.07
C SER A 77 -11.72 -17.28 -1.08
N ILE A 78 -10.41 -17.02 -1.15
CA ILE A 78 -9.83 -15.67 -1.17
C ILE A 78 -9.52 -15.22 -2.59
N ASP A 79 -10.10 -14.09 -3.00
CA ASP A 79 -9.96 -13.50 -4.34
C ASP A 79 -8.81 -12.48 -4.43
N LEU A 80 -8.62 -11.69 -3.36
CA LEU A 80 -7.69 -10.56 -3.29
C LEU A 80 -6.75 -10.72 -2.09
N ILE A 81 -5.46 -10.55 -2.32
CA ILE A 81 -4.44 -10.43 -1.28
C ILE A 81 -4.09 -8.95 -1.09
N ASP A 82 -4.26 -8.46 0.13
CA ASP A 82 -3.91 -7.11 0.53
C ASP A 82 -2.64 -7.13 1.39
N ILE A 83 -1.53 -6.68 0.80
CA ILE A 83 -0.20 -6.71 1.41
C ILE A 83 0.04 -5.39 2.14
N THR A 84 0.05 -5.43 3.47
CA THR A 84 0.28 -4.29 4.37
C THR A 84 1.49 -4.50 5.28
N THR A 85 2.43 -5.32 4.82
CA THR A 85 3.66 -5.68 5.54
C THR A 85 4.74 -4.60 5.39
N PRO A 86 5.91 -4.73 6.04
CA PRO A 86 7.04 -3.86 5.74
C PRO A 86 7.54 -4.00 4.30
N THR A 87 7.93 -2.89 3.67
CA THR A 87 8.32 -2.77 2.25
C THR A 87 9.30 -3.83 1.75
N PHE A 88 10.27 -4.24 2.57
CA PHE A 88 11.28 -5.23 2.16
C PHE A 88 10.68 -6.61 1.87
N LEU A 89 9.47 -6.91 2.35
CA LEU A 89 8.75 -8.15 2.10
C LEU A 89 7.83 -8.08 0.87
N HIS A 90 7.47 -6.88 0.40
CA HIS A 90 6.47 -6.71 -0.66
C HIS A 90 6.82 -7.47 -1.93
N HIS A 91 8.11 -7.50 -2.30
CA HIS A 91 8.56 -8.15 -3.53
C HIS A 91 8.21 -9.64 -3.57
N GLU A 92 8.64 -10.39 -2.58
CA GLU A 92 8.41 -11.84 -2.52
C GLU A 92 6.91 -12.14 -2.37
N GLN A 93 6.21 -11.39 -1.51
CA GLN A 93 4.79 -11.60 -1.23
C GLN A 93 3.92 -11.28 -2.45
N ALA A 94 4.22 -10.21 -3.19
CA ALA A 94 3.51 -9.86 -4.41
C ALA A 94 3.71 -10.90 -5.51
N LEU A 95 4.94 -11.38 -5.72
CA LEU A 95 5.22 -12.42 -6.72
C LEU A 95 4.49 -13.73 -6.39
N ALA A 96 4.53 -14.16 -5.12
CA ALA A 96 3.82 -15.36 -4.67
C ALA A 96 2.29 -15.22 -4.84
N ALA A 97 1.73 -14.09 -4.43
CA ALA A 97 0.30 -13.83 -4.57
C ALA A 97 -0.16 -13.78 -6.03
N LEU A 98 0.60 -13.11 -6.91
CA LEU A 98 0.30 -13.10 -8.35
C LEU A 98 0.41 -14.48 -8.99
N ALA A 99 1.42 -15.27 -8.60
CA ALA A 99 1.61 -16.64 -9.07
C ALA A 99 0.45 -17.57 -8.64
N SER A 100 -0.18 -17.32 -7.50
CA SER A 100 -1.39 -18.03 -7.06
C SER A 100 -2.65 -17.68 -7.88
N GLY A 101 -2.56 -16.69 -8.77
CA GLY A 101 -3.67 -16.25 -9.62
C GLY A 101 -4.66 -15.29 -8.92
N LYS A 102 -4.38 -14.88 -7.69
CA LYS A 102 -5.18 -13.92 -6.91
C LYS A 102 -4.92 -12.49 -7.37
N HIS A 103 -5.89 -11.60 -7.13
CA HIS A 103 -5.65 -10.16 -7.24
C HIS A 103 -4.72 -9.72 -6.09
N VAL A 104 -3.99 -8.63 -6.29
CA VAL A 104 -3.04 -8.09 -5.31
C VAL A 104 -3.20 -6.57 -5.19
N LEU A 105 -3.51 -6.12 -3.98
CA LEU A 105 -3.33 -4.74 -3.55
C LEU A 105 -2.08 -4.73 -2.66
N CYS A 106 -1.11 -3.88 -2.97
CA CYS A 106 0.15 -3.84 -2.23
C CYS A 106 0.43 -2.44 -1.72
N GLU A 107 0.71 -2.31 -0.43
CA GLU A 107 1.10 -1.03 0.15
C GLU A 107 2.31 -0.41 -0.56
N LYS A 108 2.38 0.92 -0.47
CA LYS A 108 3.52 1.67 -1.01
C LYS A 108 4.66 1.68 0.01
N PRO A 109 5.92 1.79 -0.45
CA PRO A 109 6.39 1.52 -1.80
C PRO A 109 6.15 0.06 -2.20
N MET A 110 5.75 -0.21 -3.44
CA MET A 110 5.50 -1.59 -3.88
C MET A 110 6.74 -2.49 -3.86
N ALA A 111 7.94 -1.90 -3.86
CA ALA A 111 9.22 -2.58 -3.74
C ALA A 111 10.29 -1.62 -3.24
N ARG A 112 11.42 -2.16 -2.76
CA ARG A 112 12.54 -1.31 -2.35
C ARG A 112 13.33 -0.79 -3.52
N THR A 113 13.55 -1.59 -4.55
CA THR A 113 14.41 -1.21 -5.69
C THR A 113 13.60 -1.13 -6.97
N SER A 114 14.09 -0.35 -7.94
CA SER A 114 13.50 -0.28 -9.27
C SER A 114 13.55 -1.63 -10.00
N GLN A 115 14.57 -2.44 -9.74
CA GLN A 115 14.69 -3.79 -10.28
C GLN A 115 13.57 -4.70 -9.76
N GLN A 116 13.36 -4.74 -8.44
CA GLN A 116 12.24 -5.47 -7.83
C GLN A 116 10.88 -4.94 -8.32
N ALA A 117 10.71 -3.62 -8.42
CA ALA A 117 9.47 -3.05 -8.95
C ALA A 117 9.20 -3.48 -10.40
N LYS A 118 10.26 -3.62 -11.21
CA LYS A 118 10.17 -4.11 -12.59
C LYS A 118 9.78 -5.60 -12.63
N GLU A 119 10.39 -6.42 -11.78
CA GLU A 119 10.04 -7.84 -11.65
C GLU A 119 8.57 -8.04 -11.25
N ILE A 120 8.06 -7.26 -10.29
CA ILE A 120 6.62 -7.27 -9.94
C ILE A 120 5.77 -6.84 -11.13
N ALA A 121 6.17 -5.78 -11.86
CA ALA A 121 5.41 -5.31 -13.01
C ALA A 121 5.36 -6.35 -14.15
N GLU A 122 6.46 -7.06 -14.39
CA GLU A 122 6.54 -8.16 -15.36
C GLU A 122 5.66 -9.35 -14.92
N ALA A 123 5.71 -9.73 -13.64
CA ALA A 123 4.85 -10.78 -13.10
C ALA A 123 3.36 -10.39 -13.17
N ALA A 124 3.03 -9.14 -12.86
CA ALA A 124 1.66 -8.62 -12.93
C ALA A 124 1.10 -8.64 -14.36
N GLN A 125 1.93 -8.37 -15.37
CA GLN A 125 1.52 -8.46 -16.78
C GLN A 125 1.24 -9.90 -17.23
N ALA A 126 1.93 -10.88 -16.65
CA ALA A 126 1.74 -12.30 -16.96
C ALA A 126 0.66 -12.97 -16.09
N ALA A 127 0.26 -12.34 -14.98
CA ALA A 127 -0.69 -12.91 -14.03
C ALA A 127 -2.14 -12.87 -14.54
N LYS A 128 -2.95 -13.81 -14.05
CA LYS A 128 -4.40 -13.78 -14.22
C LYS A 128 -5.06 -12.69 -13.36
N GLY A 129 -4.50 -12.45 -12.17
CA GLY A 129 -4.94 -11.42 -11.24
C GLY A 129 -4.49 -10.03 -11.66
N PHE A 130 -5.02 -9.02 -10.96
CA PHE A 130 -4.59 -7.63 -11.11
C PHE A 130 -3.58 -7.30 -10.03
N PHE A 131 -2.61 -6.44 -10.33
CA PHE A 131 -1.75 -5.84 -9.32
C PHE A 131 -2.02 -4.33 -9.24
N MET A 132 -2.23 -3.82 -8.03
CA MET A 132 -2.37 -2.39 -7.78
C MET A 132 -1.47 -1.98 -6.61
N PRO A 133 -0.52 -1.04 -6.81
CA PRO A 133 0.11 -0.37 -5.69
C PRO A 133 -0.90 0.59 -5.03
N ALA A 134 -0.97 0.59 -3.70
CA ALA A 134 -1.89 1.39 -2.89
C ALA A 134 -1.47 2.88 -2.83
N MET A 135 -1.36 3.53 -3.99
CA MET A 135 -1.04 4.95 -4.12
C MET A 135 -2.27 5.81 -3.83
N CYS A 136 -2.53 6.05 -2.55
CA CYS A 136 -3.78 6.63 -2.06
C CYS A 136 -4.06 8.06 -2.54
N LEU A 137 -3.04 8.90 -2.76
CA LEU A 137 -3.25 10.31 -3.12
C LEU A 137 -4.04 10.49 -4.40
N ARG A 138 -3.99 9.55 -5.34
CA ARG A 138 -4.78 9.63 -6.58
C ARG A 138 -6.29 9.62 -6.34
N PHE A 139 -6.73 9.13 -5.18
CA PHE A 139 -8.13 8.89 -4.84
C PHE A 139 -8.68 9.87 -3.80
N TRP A 140 -7.82 10.65 -3.15
CA TRP A 140 -8.26 11.65 -2.17
C TRP A 140 -8.98 12.81 -2.86
N PRO A 141 -10.13 13.28 -2.36
CA PRO A 141 -10.97 14.24 -3.08
C PRO A 141 -10.25 15.49 -3.55
N GLU A 142 -9.36 16.05 -2.72
CA GLU A 142 -8.60 17.26 -3.02
C GLU A 142 -7.57 17.03 -4.14
N TRP A 143 -6.92 15.87 -4.17
CA TRP A 143 -5.95 15.51 -5.19
C TRP A 143 -6.62 15.10 -6.49
N LYS A 144 -7.74 14.37 -6.40
CA LYS A 144 -8.61 14.09 -7.54
C LYS A 144 -9.10 15.39 -8.18
N TRP A 145 -9.53 16.36 -7.39
CA TRP A 145 -9.96 17.66 -7.91
C TRP A 145 -8.83 18.37 -8.66
N VAL A 146 -7.59 18.33 -8.15
CA VAL A 146 -6.42 18.88 -8.85
C VAL A 146 -6.19 18.18 -10.18
N LYS A 147 -6.27 16.84 -10.21
CA LYS A 147 -6.12 16.09 -11.47
C LYS A 147 -7.20 16.44 -12.48
N ASP A 148 -8.47 16.48 -12.04
CA ASP A 148 -9.61 16.79 -12.90
C ASP A 148 -9.48 18.21 -13.50
N ALA A 149 -9.00 19.19 -12.70
CA ALA A 149 -8.77 20.56 -13.16
C ALA A 149 -7.59 20.71 -14.13
N ILE A 150 -6.63 19.77 -14.10
CA ILE A 150 -5.54 19.69 -15.08
C ILE A 150 -6.05 19.06 -16.38
N ASP A 151 -6.80 17.96 -16.27
CA ASP A 151 -7.30 17.20 -17.42
C ASP A 151 -8.34 17.96 -18.25
N ASP A 152 -9.23 18.71 -17.59
CA ASP A 152 -10.26 19.52 -18.26
C ASP A 152 -9.74 20.87 -18.77
N GLY A 153 -8.47 21.21 -18.48
CA GLY A 153 -7.84 22.45 -18.90
C GLY A 153 -8.44 23.71 -18.27
N ARG A 154 -9.15 23.60 -17.13
CA ARG A 154 -9.88 24.70 -16.47
C ARG A 154 -9.06 25.96 -16.21
N PHE A 155 -7.74 25.80 -16.03
CA PHE A 155 -6.81 26.91 -15.80
C PHE A 155 -5.75 27.08 -16.90
N GLY A 156 -5.95 26.44 -18.07
CA GLY A 156 -4.96 26.40 -19.15
C GLY A 156 -3.83 25.40 -18.89
N LEU A 157 -2.77 25.49 -19.70
CA LEU A 157 -1.63 24.56 -19.64
C LEU A 157 -0.80 24.79 -18.37
N PRO A 158 -0.60 23.78 -17.50
CA PRO A 158 0.32 23.89 -16.37
C PRO A 158 1.76 24.09 -16.85
N LEU A 159 2.39 25.19 -16.44
CA LEU A 159 3.78 25.51 -16.79
C LEU A 159 4.80 25.03 -15.74
N SER A 160 4.36 24.92 -14.48
CA SER A 160 5.20 24.45 -13.38
C SER A 160 4.32 23.89 -12.25
N ALA A 161 4.86 22.92 -11.53
CA ALA A 161 4.25 22.37 -10.33
C ALA A 161 5.31 22.23 -9.24
N ARG A 162 4.93 22.50 -7.99
CA ARG A 162 5.81 22.37 -6.83
C ARG A 162 5.13 21.54 -5.76
N PHE A 163 5.76 20.43 -5.41
CA PHE A 163 5.34 19.56 -4.33
C PHE A 163 6.29 19.76 -3.16
N ARG A 164 5.76 19.91 -1.95
CA ARG A 164 6.55 20.06 -0.72
C ARG A 164 5.94 19.19 0.36
N ARG A 165 6.71 18.20 0.81
CA ARG A 165 6.37 17.36 1.94
C ARG A 165 7.26 17.69 3.13
N VAL A 166 6.63 17.98 4.27
CA VAL A 166 7.29 18.18 5.55
C VAL A 166 6.54 17.31 6.55
N ALA A 167 7.26 16.38 7.16
CA ALA A 167 6.69 15.44 8.11
C ALA A 167 7.73 15.13 9.20
N GLU A 168 7.23 14.79 10.38
CA GLU A 168 8.04 14.19 11.43
C GLU A 168 8.33 12.72 11.09
N ALA A 169 9.36 12.15 11.72
CA ALA A 169 9.57 10.71 11.63
C ALA A 169 8.36 9.99 12.25
N PRO A 170 7.84 8.92 11.63
CA PRO A 170 6.70 8.20 12.17
C PRO A 170 7.02 7.63 13.55
N ALA A 171 6.05 7.74 14.47
CA ALA A 171 6.14 7.12 15.79
C ALA A 171 6.08 5.58 15.71
N TRP A 172 5.51 5.05 14.64
CA TRP A 172 5.34 3.62 14.37
C TRP A 172 6.45 3.08 13.46
N GLY A 173 6.76 1.79 13.56
CA GLY A 173 7.66 1.12 12.63
C GLY A 173 9.10 1.64 12.59
N GLN A 174 9.54 2.43 13.58
CA GLN A 174 10.84 3.12 13.57
C GLN A 174 12.03 2.20 13.27
N ASN A 175 12.04 0.98 13.81
CA ASN A 175 13.11 -0.01 13.58
C ASN A 175 13.26 -0.43 12.11
N SER A 176 12.22 -0.27 11.28
CA SER A 176 12.27 -0.57 9.84
C SER A 176 12.26 0.70 8.98
N PHE A 177 11.52 1.74 9.40
CA PHE A 177 11.45 3.01 8.68
C PHE A 177 12.75 3.82 8.75
N LEU A 178 13.45 3.78 9.89
CA LEU A 178 14.74 4.47 10.05
C LEU A 178 15.93 3.63 9.57
N ASP A 179 15.67 2.41 9.09
CA ASP A 179 16.66 1.56 8.44
C ASP A 179 16.56 1.78 6.92
N GLY A 180 17.56 2.46 6.36
CA GLY A 180 17.61 2.82 4.95
C GLY A 180 17.56 1.61 4.01
N GLU A 181 18.13 0.46 4.41
CA GLU A 181 18.10 -0.76 3.60
C GLU A 181 16.68 -1.32 3.53
N LYS A 182 15.93 -1.29 4.64
CA LYS A 182 14.57 -1.87 4.72
C LYS A 182 13.48 -1.02 4.09
N SER A 183 13.50 0.30 4.29
CA SER A 183 12.39 1.19 3.87
C SER A 183 12.78 2.23 2.81
N GLY A 184 14.07 2.58 2.71
CA GLY A 184 14.52 3.74 1.94
C GLY A 184 14.21 5.10 2.59
N GLY A 185 13.73 5.09 3.83
CA GLY A 185 13.44 6.27 4.64
C GLY A 185 12.44 7.23 3.99
N GLY A 186 12.42 8.49 4.46
CA GLY A 186 11.50 9.50 3.94
C GLY A 186 11.71 9.85 2.46
N LEU A 187 12.89 9.58 1.89
CA LEU A 187 13.15 9.82 0.47
C LEU A 187 12.40 8.83 -0.43
N LEU A 188 12.31 7.56 -0.04
CA LEU A 188 11.52 6.59 -0.80
C LEU A 188 10.08 6.52 -0.28
N ASP A 189 9.88 6.28 1.01
CA ASP A 189 8.57 5.94 1.58
C ASP A 189 7.58 7.12 1.56
N LEU A 190 8.07 8.35 1.66
CA LEU A 190 7.22 9.55 1.71
C LEU A 190 7.17 10.30 0.37
N HIS A 191 8.31 10.56 -0.27
CA HIS A 191 8.33 11.33 -1.53
C HIS A 191 7.77 10.55 -2.73
N ILE A 192 7.61 9.22 -2.62
CA ILE A 192 6.96 8.42 -3.66
C ILE A 192 5.55 8.95 -3.98
N HIS A 193 4.83 9.45 -2.99
CA HIS A 193 3.51 10.07 -3.18
C HIS A 193 3.57 11.29 -4.10
N ASP A 194 4.57 12.15 -3.90
CA ASP A 194 4.73 13.38 -4.69
C ASP A 194 5.23 13.08 -6.10
N ALA A 195 6.18 12.14 -6.22
CA ALA A 195 6.70 11.69 -7.50
C ALA A 195 5.62 11.00 -8.34
N ASP A 196 4.81 10.14 -7.71
CA ASP A 196 3.70 9.44 -8.33
C ASP A 196 2.60 10.38 -8.80
N PHE A 197 2.21 11.35 -7.97
CA PHE A 197 1.17 12.30 -8.35
C PHE A 197 1.66 13.27 -9.44
N ALA A 198 2.92 13.70 -9.39
CA ALA A 198 3.52 14.49 -10.46
C ALA A 198 3.50 13.72 -11.80
N ALA A 199 3.89 12.44 -11.79
CA ALA A 199 3.84 11.60 -12.97
C ALA A 199 2.41 11.31 -13.45
N TYR A 200 1.45 11.19 -12.52
CA TYR A 200 0.04 11.00 -12.82
C TYR A 200 -0.55 12.23 -13.54
N CYS A 201 -0.21 13.44 -13.09
CA CYS A 201 -0.68 14.70 -13.69
C CYS A 201 0.00 15.04 -15.02
N PHE A 202 1.32 14.82 -15.13
CA PHE A 202 2.13 15.39 -16.21
C PHE A 202 2.84 14.36 -17.09
N GLY A 203 2.68 13.06 -16.80
CA GLY A 203 3.37 11.98 -17.48
C GLY A 203 4.81 11.76 -17.00
N ARG A 204 5.54 10.88 -17.69
CA ARG A 204 6.92 10.53 -17.34
C ARG A 204 7.86 11.71 -17.60
N PRO A 205 8.77 12.04 -16.65
CA PRO A 205 9.77 13.08 -16.88
C PRO A 205 10.76 12.66 -17.98
N THR A 206 11.23 13.62 -18.77
CA THR A 206 12.30 13.40 -19.76
C THR A 206 13.69 13.45 -19.13
N HIS A 207 13.84 14.24 -18.06
CA HIS A 207 15.08 14.44 -17.32
C HIS A 207 14.76 14.59 -15.83
N VAL A 208 15.67 14.11 -14.98
CA VAL A 208 15.57 14.23 -13.52
C VAL A 208 16.90 14.73 -12.99
N TYR A 209 16.84 15.73 -12.11
CA TYR A 209 17.97 16.17 -11.29
C TYR A 209 17.56 16.04 -9.82
N ALA A 210 18.45 15.48 -9.00
CA ALA A 210 18.21 15.30 -7.57
C ALA A 210 19.46 15.71 -6.78
N GLN A 211 19.22 16.37 -5.65
CA GLN A 211 20.22 16.66 -4.63
C GLN A 211 19.58 16.42 -3.27
N GLY A 212 20.31 15.81 -2.34
CA GLY A 212 19.79 15.54 -1.01
C GLY A 212 20.83 15.02 -0.05
N HIS A 213 20.42 14.86 1.20
CA HIS A 213 21.20 14.29 2.28
C HIS A 213 20.34 13.26 3.02
N THR A 214 20.86 12.06 3.26
CA THR A 214 20.21 11.05 4.11
C THR A 214 20.89 11.01 5.49
N LYS A 215 20.09 10.88 6.54
CA LYS A 215 20.55 10.64 7.93
C LYS A 215 20.29 9.20 8.40
N VAL A 216 19.68 8.39 7.52
CA VAL A 216 19.39 6.97 7.68
C VAL A 216 20.26 6.16 6.73
#